data_AF-A0A2T0BQ15-F1
#
_entry.id   AF-A0A2T0BQ15-F1
#
_cell.length_a   1.000
_cell.length_b   1.000
_cell.length_c   1.000
_cell.angle_alpha   90.00
_cell.angle_beta   90.00
_cell.angle_gamma   90.00
#
_symmetry.space_group_name_H-M   'P 1'
#
loop_
_entity.id
_entity.type
_entity.pdbx_description
1 polymer ?
#
loop_
_entity_poly.entity_id
_entity_poly.type
_entity_poly.pdbx_seq_one_letter_code
_entity_poly.pdbx_strand_id
1 'polypeptide(L)'
;MKDYTIWLKGGNSIGGTAKEDDLIGLKECFKKVKHRSYSGYEFEDTEGIVCVCLSDVQAIAITECTENKDIGFNTDSQISPDDVKKCAREFSKRLKDSLQEMKR
;
A
#
# COMPACT_ATOMS: atom_id res chain seq x y z
N MET A 1 12.92 9.66 4.54
CA MET A 1 11.91 8.74 5.10
C MET A 1 11.90 7.47 4.27
N LYS A 2 11.58 6.33 4.87
CA LYS A 2 11.45 5.04 4.20
C LYS A 2 10.17 4.39 4.68
N ASP A 3 9.52 3.65 3.80
CA ASP A 3 8.37 2.85 4.18
C ASP A 3 8.85 1.54 4.78
N TYR A 4 8.13 1.03 5.75
CA TYR A 4 8.42 -0.26 6.36
C TYR A 4 7.18 -1.14 6.45
N THR A 5 7.42 -2.43 6.49
CA THR A 5 6.42 -3.42 6.86
C THR A 5 7.07 -4.46 7.75
N ILE A 6 6.50 -4.62 8.94
CA ILE A 6 6.91 -5.61 9.93
C ILE A 6 5.84 -6.70 9.94
N TRP A 7 6.21 -7.93 9.59
CA TRP A 7 5.34 -9.09 9.75
C TRP A 7 5.57 -9.72 11.11
N LEU A 8 4.48 -9.96 11.82
CA LEU A 8 4.46 -10.65 13.10
C LEU A 8 4.14 -12.13 12.88
N LYS A 9 4.66 -13.01 13.74
CA LYS A 9 4.43 -14.47 13.70
C LYS A 9 2.95 -14.85 13.77
N GLY A 10 2.09 -13.98 14.31
CA GLY A 10 0.64 -14.15 14.33
C GLY A 10 -0.07 -13.90 13.00
N GLY A 11 0.66 -13.56 11.94
CA GLY A 11 0.10 -13.27 10.61
C GLY A 11 -0.31 -11.80 10.40
N ASN A 12 -0.30 -11.00 11.46
CA ASN A 12 -0.55 -9.56 11.38
C ASN A 12 0.69 -8.81 10.86
N SER A 13 0.47 -7.61 10.33
CA SER A 13 1.54 -6.71 9.91
C SER A 13 1.35 -5.30 10.45
N ILE A 14 2.47 -4.64 10.73
CA ILE A 14 2.53 -3.21 11.05
C ILE A 14 3.25 -2.54 9.88
N GLY A 15 2.61 -1.58 9.23
CA GLY A 15 3.21 -0.80 8.15
C GLY A 15 3.13 0.69 8.46
N GLY A 16 4.07 1.45 7.91
CA GLY A 16 4.14 2.89 8.10
C GLY A 16 5.37 3.48 7.44
N THR A 17 5.69 4.72 7.81
CA THR A 17 6.79 5.50 7.25
C THR A 17 7.60 6.13 8.38
N ALA A 18 8.91 5.89 8.43
CA ALA A 18 9.79 6.38 9.49
C ALA A 18 11.13 6.87 8.94
N LYS A 19 11.96 7.45 9.82
CA LYS A 19 13.34 7.83 9.46
C LYS A 19 14.16 6.58 9.20
N GLU A 20 15.06 6.68 8.22
CA GLU A 20 15.88 5.52 7.81
C GLU A 20 16.78 5.03 8.94
N ASP A 21 17.35 5.95 9.73
CA ASP A 21 18.21 5.61 10.87
C ASP A 21 17.48 4.77 11.93
N ASP A 22 16.21 5.12 12.22
CA ASP A 22 15.39 4.39 13.19
C ASP A 22 15.09 2.96 12.71
N LEU A 23 14.83 2.80 11.41
CA LEU A 23 14.55 1.50 10.78
C LEU A 23 15.82 0.63 10.65
N ILE A 24 16.98 1.25 10.43
CA ILE A 24 18.27 0.56 10.48
C ILE A 24 18.50 0.05 11.91
N GLY A 25 18.26 0.88 12.93
CA GLY A 25 18.34 0.48 14.34
C GLY A 25 17.43 -0.71 14.66
N LEU A 26 16.17 -0.67 14.19
CA LEU A 26 15.22 -1.79 14.33
C LEU A 26 15.79 -3.09 13.73
N LYS A 27 16.31 -3.02 12.51
CA LYS A 27 16.89 -4.18 11.79
C LYS A 27 18.11 -4.74 12.52
N GLU A 28 18.98 -3.89 13.05
CA GLU A 28 20.13 -4.32 13.81
C GLU A 28 19.76 -4.98 15.13
N CYS A 29 18.81 -4.40 15.87
CA CYS A 29 18.28 -4.98 17.09
C CYS A 29 17.66 -6.35 16.79
N PHE A 30 16.83 -6.48 15.75
CA PHE A 30 16.25 -7.76 15.34
C PHE A 30 17.30 -8.84 15.05
N LYS A 31 18.39 -8.52 14.35
CA LYS A 31 19.50 -9.46 14.11
C LYS A 31 20.21 -9.91 15.39
N LYS A 32 20.26 -9.05 16.40
CA LYS A 32 20.94 -9.31 17.69
C LYS A 32 20.08 -10.13 18.65
N VAL A 33 18.76 -10.22 18.43
CA VAL A 33 17.84 -11.04 19.23
C VAL A 33 18.06 -12.52 18.95
N LYS A 34 19.13 -13.07 19.53
CA LYS A 34 19.37 -14.51 19.61
C LYS A 34 18.64 -15.06 20.83
N HIS A 35 17.42 -15.54 20.57
CA HIS A 35 16.80 -16.68 21.26
C HIS A 35 16.31 -16.61 22.71
N ARG A 36 16.37 -15.51 23.47
CA ARG A 36 15.71 -15.53 24.82
C ARG A 36 15.37 -14.21 25.50
N SER A 37 15.65 -13.06 24.89
CA SER A 37 15.32 -11.77 25.48
C SER A 37 14.06 -11.23 24.84
N TYR A 38 12.98 -11.08 25.61
CA TYR A 38 11.87 -10.21 25.23
C TYR A 38 12.42 -8.78 25.14
N SER A 39 12.83 -8.36 23.96
CA SER A 39 13.26 -6.99 23.70
C SER A 39 12.19 -6.30 22.85
N GLY A 40 11.60 -5.25 23.42
CA GLY A 40 10.83 -4.28 22.65
C GLY A 40 11.78 -3.34 21.89
N TYR A 41 11.30 -2.80 20.79
CA TYR A 41 11.92 -1.68 20.09
C TYR A 41 10.85 -0.63 19.85
N GLU A 42 11.18 0.63 20.09
CA GLU A 42 10.29 1.77 19.95
C GLU A 42 10.91 2.79 19.01
N PHE A 43 10.11 3.35 18.11
CA PHE A 43 10.54 4.41 17.21
C PHE A 43 9.36 5.30 16.80
N GLU A 44 9.68 6.50 16.33
CA GLU A 44 8.73 7.49 15.83
C GLU A 44 8.42 7.22 14.35
N ASP A 45 7.14 7.01 14.06
CA ASP A 45 6.53 6.98 12.74
C ASP A 45 5.93 8.35 12.42
N THR A 46 5.68 8.63 11.14
CA THR A 46 4.90 9.80 10.70
C THR A 46 3.54 9.97 11.37
N GLU A 47 2.87 8.88 11.74
CA GLU A 47 1.53 8.91 12.34
C GLU A 47 1.53 8.74 13.87
N GLY A 48 2.68 8.51 14.49
CA GLY A 48 2.77 8.32 15.94
C GLY A 48 4.00 7.53 16.38
N ILE A 49 3.86 6.76 17.47
CA ILE A 49 4.94 5.94 18.01
C ILE A 49 4.61 4.47 17.77
N VAL A 50 5.58 3.71 17.27
CA VAL A 50 5.46 2.27 17.06
C VAL A 50 6.32 1.53 18.07
N CYS A 51 5.67 0.68 18.86
CA CYS A 51 6.31 -0.23 19.80
C CYS A 51 6.15 -1.66 19.29
N VAL A 52 7.25 -2.37 19.06
CA VAL A 52 7.22 -3.75 18.56
C VAL A 52 8.02 -4.69 19.46
N CYS A 53 7.43 -5.83 19.82
CA CYS A 53 8.18 -6.90 20.45
C CYS A 53 8.99 -7.66 19.40
N LEU A 54 10.33 -7.56 19.45
CA LEU A 54 11.21 -8.20 18.46
C LEU A 54 11.13 -9.73 18.49
N SER A 55 10.66 -10.32 19.60
CA SER A 55 10.41 -11.76 19.70
C SER A 55 9.23 -12.22 18.83
N ASP A 56 8.29 -11.32 18.54
CA ASP A 56 7.11 -11.62 17.73
C ASP A 56 7.30 -11.28 16.25
N VAL A 57 8.39 -10.58 15.91
CA VAL A 57 8.74 -10.26 14.52
C VAL A 57 9.18 -11.52 13.77
N GLN A 58 8.56 -11.72 12.62
CA GLN A 58 8.92 -12.76 11.65
C GLN A 58 9.82 -12.21 10.55
N ALA A 59 9.49 -11.03 10.01
CA ALA A 59 10.23 -10.39 8.94
C ALA A 59 10.07 -8.87 8.98
N ILE A 60 11.05 -8.15 8.44
CA ILE A 60 11.03 -6.70 8.28
C ILE A 60 11.42 -6.38 6.83
N ALA A 61 10.57 -5.65 6.13
CA ALA A 61 10.89 -5.01 4.86
C ALA A 61 11.05 -3.49 5.10
N ILE A 62 12.08 -2.92 4.48
CA ILE A 62 12.31 -1.47 4.42
C ILE A 62 12.47 -1.14 2.95
N THR A 63 11.60 -0.30 2.43
CA THR A 63 11.56 0.08 1.02
C THR A 63 11.78 1.57 0.88
N GLU A 64 12.24 1.99 -0.29
CA GLU A 64 12.24 3.42 -0.60
C GLU A 64 10.81 3.93 -0.54
N CYS A 65 10.64 5.09 0.09
CA CYS A 65 9.37 5.78 0.08
C CYS A 65 9.10 6.13 -1.38
N THR A 66 8.20 5.37 -1.99
CA THR A 66 7.85 5.60 -3.38
C THR A 66 6.89 6.76 -3.35
N GLU A 67 7.37 7.98 -3.62
CA GLU A 67 6.47 9.10 -3.86
C GLU A 67 5.40 8.62 -4.83
N ASN A 68 4.15 8.82 -4.45
CA ASN A 68 3.00 8.38 -5.23
C ASN A 68 2.98 9.17 -6.56
N LYS A 69 3.77 8.70 -7.53
CA LYS A 69 3.76 9.19 -8.90
C LYS A 69 2.53 8.58 -9.56
N ASP A 70 1.41 9.29 -9.43
CA ASP A 70 0.19 9.06 -10.20
C ASP A 70 -0.40 7.66 -10.09
N ILE A 71 -0.59 7.10 -8.89
CA ILE A 71 -1.53 5.98 -8.72
C ILE A 71 -2.93 6.56 -8.57
N GLY A 72 -3.59 6.80 -9.71
CA GLY A 72 -4.94 7.35 -9.84
C GLY A 72 -5.27 7.69 -11.30
N PHE A 73 -6.54 7.95 -11.60
CA PHE A 73 -6.89 8.53 -12.91
C PHE A 73 -6.32 9.95 -12.96
N ASN A 74 -5.27 10.16 -13.75
CA ASN A 74 -4.74 11.48 -14.00
C ASN A 74 -5.79 12.28 -14.81
N THR A 75 -6.46 13.24 -14.17
CA THR A 75 -7.46 14.11 -14.82
C THR A 75 -6.87 14.98 -15.93
N ASP A 76 -5.54 15.07 -16.02
CA ASP A 76 -4.83 15.80 -17.08
C ASP A 76 -4.66 14.96 -18.36
N SER A 77 -4.98 13.66 -18.31
CA SER A 77 -5.27 12.92 -19.54
C SER A 77 -6.62 13.39 -20.07
N GLN A 78 -6.56 14.38 -20.96
CA GLN A 78 -7.71 14.90 -21.69
C GLN A 78 -8.47 13.72 -22.31
N ILE A 79 -9.56 13.27 -21.67
CA ILE A 79 -10.52 12.40 -22.32
C ILE A 79 -11.02 13.22 -23.50
N SER A 80 -10.65 12.82 -24.71
CA SER A 80 -11.08 13.54 -25.90
C SER A 80 -12.60 13.59 -25.89
N PRO A 81 -13.22 14.75 -26.18
CA PRO A 81 -14.67 14.84 -26.37
C PRO A 81 -15.21 13.78 -27.34
N ASP A 82 -14.36 13.28 -28.25
CA ASP A 82 -14.71 12.21 -29.18
C ASP A 82 -14.78 10.83 -28.54
N ASP A 83 -13.96 10.55 -27.52
CA ASP A 83 -14.00 9.30 -26.76
C ASP A 83 -15.29 9.20 -25.93
N VAL A 84 -15.70 10.31 -25.31
CA VAL A 84 -16.99 10.40 -24.59
C VAL A 84 -18.17 10.15 -25.56
N LYS A 85 -18.15 10.80 -26.74
CA LYS A 85 -19.17 10.62 -27.77
C LYS A 85 -19.20 9.20 -28.34
N LYS A 86 -18.05 8.54 -28.44
CA LYS A 86 -17.95 7.15 -28.89
C LYS A 86 -18.57 6.22 -27.86
N CYS A 87 -18.20 6.38 -26.59
CA CYS A 87 -18.73 5.58 -25.49
C CYS A 87 -20.26 5.72 -25.36
N ALA A 88 -20.78 6.95 -25.44
CA ALA A 88 -22.22 7.22 -25.39
C ALA A 88 -22.98 6.57 -26.57
N ARG A 89 -22.40 6.57 -27.78
CA ARG A 89 -22.98 5.92 -28.96
C ARG A 89 -23.00 4.40 -28.82
N GLU A 90 -21.91 3.80 -28.35
CA GLU A 90 -21.84 2.35 -28.14
C GLU A 90 -22.83 1.88 -27.07
N PHE A 91 -22.94 2.63 -25.96
CA PHE A 91 -23.93 2.35 -24.92
C PHE A 91 -25.36 2.43 -25.43
N SER A 92 -25.69 3.50 -26.18
CA SER A 92 -27.01 3.68 -26.78
C SER A 92 -27.36 2.58 -27.77
N LYS A 93 -26.37 2.08 -28.53
CA LYS A 93 -26.55 0.97 -29.47
C LYS A 93 -26.86 -0.32 -28.72
N ARG A 94 -26.06 -0.68 -27.70
CA ARG A 94 -26.29 -1.88 -26.87
C ARG A 94 -27.66 -1.90 -26.22
N LEU A 95 -28.11 -0.75 -25.69
CA LEU A 95 -29.46 -0.60 -25.12
C LEU A 95 -30.55 -0.88 -26.15
N LYS A 96 -30.41 -0.35 -27.38
CA LYS A 96 -31.38 -0.59 -28.46
C LYS A 96 -31.40 -2.06 -28.87
N ASP A 97 -30.23 -2.67 -29.02
CA ASP A 97 -30.11 -4.06 -29.43
C ASP A 97 -30.76 -4.98 -28.38
N SER A 98 -30.48 -4.78 -27.09
CA SER A 98 -31.12 -5.52 -25.99
C SER A 98 -32.64 -5.31 -25.91
N LEU A 99 -33.13 -4.10 -26.16
CA LEU A 99 -34.58 -3.82 -26.19
C LEU A 99 -35.29 -4.50 -27.38
N GLN A 100 -34.60 -4.72 -28.49
CA GLN A 100 -35.13 -5.46 -29.63
C GLN A 100 -35.14 -6.97 -29.38
N GLU A 101 -34.12 -7.50 -28.70
CA GLU A 101 -34.07 -8.90 -28.29
C GLU A 101 -35.17 -9.26 -27.29
N MET A 102 -35.48 -8.37 -26.34
CA MET A 102 -36.57 -8.58 -25.37
C MET A 102 -37.99 -8.51 -25.98
N LYS A 103 -38.13 -8.06 -27.23
CA LYS A 103 -39.42 -7.95 -27.95
C LYS A 103 -39.68 -9.11 -28.91
N ARG A 104 -38.73 -10.03 -29.08
CA ARG A 104 -38.89 -11.29 -29.84
C ARG A 104 -39.29 -12.42 -28.91
#